data_AF-A0A845QR34-F1
#
_entry.id   AF-A0A845QR34-F1
#
_cell.length_a   1.000
_cell.length_b   1.000
_cell.length_c   1.000
_cell.angle_alpha   90.00
_cell.angle_beta   90.00
_cell.angle_gamma   90.00
#
_symmetry.space_group_name_H-M   'P 1'
#
loop_
_entity.id
_entity.type
_entity.pdbx_description
1 polymer ?
#
loop_
_entity_poly.entity_id
_entity_poly.type
_entity_poly.pdbx_seq_one_letter_code
_entity_poly.pdbx_strand_id
1 'polypeptide(L)'
;MQANKFKGKFENLYSKILSNKLITICILFTIFTLLDTIPILLGLWPAKTGIGPYAHLLARFVLHSILISGLFFFDILRKTIKSKLIIYAITFIITWALLLIYLWINGIFIELHPDAFKDLSRSYAFMYGLLGAVIFIGGRTKRLVKNKN
;
A
#
# COMPACT_ATOMS: atom_id res chain seq x y z
N MET A 1 -14.23 33.85 1.55
CA MET A 1 -15.12 33.01 0.70
C MET A 1 -14.39 32.02 -0.21
N GLN A 2 -13.11 32.23 -0.59
CA GLN A 2 -12.35 31.30 -1.47
C GLN A 2 -11.94 29.95 -0.81
N ALA A 3 -11.71 29.91 0.51
CA ALA A 3 -11.27 28.69 1.20
C ALA A 3 -12.28 27.52 1.13
N ASN A 4 -13.59 27.82 1.17
CA ASN A 4 -14.64 26.80 1.07
C ASN A 4 -14.75 26.19 -0.34
N LYS A 5 -14.44 26.96 -1.38
CA LYS A 5 -14.48 26.48 -2.77
C LYS A 5 -13.32 25.52 -3.07
N PHE A 6 -12.15 25.77 -2.46
CA PHE A 6 -10.97 24.90 -2.59
C PHE A 6 -11.17 23.56 -1.87
N LYS A 7 -11.74 23.60 -0.66
CA LYS A 7 -12.05 22.40 0.15
C LYS A 7 -13.03 21.47 -0.57
N GLY A 8 -14.11 22.00 -1.15
CA GLY A 8 -15.07 21.21 -1.92
C GLY A 8 -14.50 20.58 -3.19
N LYS A 9 -13.56 21.27 -3.86
CA LYS A 9 -12.86 20.72 -5.04
C LYS A 9 -11.92 19.58 -4.66
N PHE A 10 -11.24 19.70 -3.52
CA PHE A 10 -10.36 18.65 -2.98
C PHE A 10 -11.15 17.41 -2.58
N GLU A 11 -12.27 17.56 -1.89
CA GLU A 11 -13.14 16.44 -1.49
C GLU A 11 -13.70 15.69 -2.71
N ASN A 12 -14.06 16.40 -3.78
CA ASN A 12 -14.51 15.79 -5.03
C ASN A 12 -13.39 15.07 -5.79
N LEU A 13 -12.17 15.63 -5.80
CA LEU A 13 -11.02 14.97 -6.40
C LEU A 13 -10.65 13.71 -5.62
N TYR A 14 -10.65 13.79 -4.29
CA TYR A 14 -10.35 12.70 -3.37
C TYR A 14 -11.36 11.55 -3.52
N SER A 15 -12.66 11.87 -3.63
CA SER A 15 -13.70 10.85 -3.82
C SER A 15 -13.59 10.14 -5.17
N LYS A 16 -13.16 10.85 -6.22
CA LYS A 16 -12.96 10.32 -7.58
C LYS A 16 -11.70 9.45 -7.66
N ILE A 17 -10.61 9.88 -7.03
CA ILE A 17 -9.37 9.10 -6.88
C ILE A 17 -9.65 7.82 -6.10
N LEU A 18 -10.35 7.91 -4.97
CA LEU A 18 -10.72 6.76 -4.13
C LEU A 18 -11.73 5.82 -4.82
N SER A 19 -12.51 6.32 -5.77
CA SER A 19 -13.41 5.49 -6.58
C SER A 19 -12.65 4.63 -7.57
N ASN A 20 -11.48 5.06 -8.02
CA ASN A 20 -10.70 4.38 -9.02
C ASN A 20 -9.48 3.71 -8.37
N LYS A 21 -9.63 2.43 -8.06
CA LYS A 21 -8.64 1.65 -7.28
C LYS A 21 -7.27 1.68 -7.95
N LEU A 22 -7.20 1.60 -9.28
CA LEU A 22 -5.96 1.70 -10.05
C LEU A 22 -5.26 3.05 -9.87
N ILE A 23 -6.02 4.16 -9.87
CA ILE A 23 -5.45 5.50 -9.64
C ILE A 23 -4.91 5.63 -8.21
N THR A 24 -5.67 5.13 -7.23
CA THR A 24 -5.22 5.10 -5.82
C THR A 24 -3.91 4.31 -5.69
N ILE A 25 -3.81 3.18 -6.38
CA ILE A 25 -2.62 2.34 -6.43
C ILE A 25 -1.43 3.09 -7.04
N CYS A 26 -1.61 3.73 -8.21
CA CYS A 26 -0.54 4.48 -8.87
C CYS A 26 -0.04 5.65 -8.00
N ILE A 27 -0.96 6.34 -7.33
CA ILE A 27 -0.62 7.44 -6.41
C ILE A 27 0.16 6.90 -5.21
N LEU A 28 -0.31 5.81 -4.58
CA LEU A 28 0.39 5.19 -3.45
C LEU A 28 1.79 4.72 -3.88
N PHE A 29 1.90 4.00 -4.99
CA PHE A 29 3.17 3.57 -5.55
C PHE A 29 4.13 4.73 -5.80
N THR A 30 3.63 5.83 -6.38
CA THR A 30 4.43 7.02 -6.65
C THR A 30 4.91 7.67 -5.35
N ILE A 31 4.02 7.85 -4.37
CA ILE A 31 4.35 8.44 -3.07
C ILE A 31 5.40 7.58 -2.34
N PHE A 32 5.24 6.26 -2.31
CA PHE A 32 6.21 5.37 -1.67
C PHE A 32 7.55 5.34 -2.40
N THR A 33 7.53 5.38 -3.74
CA THR A 33 8.76 5.48 -4.54
C THR A 33 9.50 6.79 -4.21
N LEU A 34 8.78 7.91 -4.08
CA LEU A 34 9.37 9.20 -3.70
C LEU A 34 9.89 9.21 -2.26
N LEU A 35 9.10 8.72 -1.30
CA LEU A 35 9.50 8.62 0.11
C LEU A 35 10.76 7.81 0.32
N ASP A 36 11.09 6.91 -0.60
CA ASP A 36 12.28 6.09 -0.52
C ASP A 36 13.47 6.62 -1.32
N THR A 37 13.20 7.16 -2.51
CA THR A 37 14.25 7.78 -3.34
C THR A 37 14.75 9.08 -2.74
N ILE A 38 13.92 9.87 -2.05
CA ILE A 38 14.34 11.13 -1.41
C ILE A 38 15.43 10.90 -0.34
N PRO A 39 15.26 10.01 0.67
CA PRO A 39 16.31 9.72 1.65
C PRO A 39 17.61 9.20 1.04
N ILE A 40 17.51 8.41 -0.03
CA ILE A 40 18.67 7.88 -0.76
C ILE A 40 19.41 9.01 -1.50
N LEU A 41 18.67 9.90 -2.18
CA LEU A 41 19.24 11.06 -2.88
C LEU A 41 19.85 12.10 -1.93
N LEU A 42 19.28 12.24 -0.73
CA LEU A 42 19.80 13.12 0.32
C LEU A 42 20.98 12.52 1.09
N GLY A 43 21.41 11.30 0.77
CA GLY A 43 22.50 10.60 1.48
C GLY A 43 22.18 10.25 2.93
N LEU A 44 20.92 10.37 3.35
CA LEU A 44 20.46 10.03 4.71
C LEU A 44 20.43 8.52 4.95
N TRP A 45 20.31 7.74 3.88
CA TRP A 45 20.55 6.31 3.90
C TRP A 45 21.72 5.97 2.97
N PRO A 46 22.68 5.13 3.40
CA PRO A 46 23.72 4.66 2.51
C PRO A 46 23.02 3.87 1.39
N ALA A 47 23.13 4.37 0.15
CA ALA A 47 22.77 3.58 -1.01
C ALA A 47 23.58 2.30 -0.94
N LYS A 48 22.93 1.14 -0.74
CA LYS A 48 23.63 -0.15 -0.73
C LYS A 48 24.38 -0.27 -2.06
N THR A 49 25.69 -0.10 -2.02
CA THR A 49 26.57 -0.03 -3.19
C THR A 49 26.51 -1.34 -3.99
N GLY A 50 26.38 -1.28 -5.32
CA GLY A 50 26.36 -2.46 -6.22
C GLY A 50 25.00 -2.70 -6.92
N ILE A 51 24.63 -3.97 -7.13
CA ILE A 51 23.34 -4.42 -7.72
C ILE A 51 22.12 -4.04 -6.83
N GLY A 52 22.40 -3.62 -5.59
CA GLY A 52 21.43 -3.29 -4.54
C GLY A 52 20.28 -2.34 -4.90
N PRO A 53 20.47 -1.24 -5.65
CA PRO A 53 19.39 -0.29 -5.94
C PRO A 53 18.32 -0.87 -6.87
N TYR A 54 18.73 -1.61 -7.91
CA TYR A 54 17.81 -2.21 -8.89
C TYR A 54 17.06 -3.41 -8.29
N ALA A 55 17.74 -4.26 -7.53
CA ALA A 55 17.13 -5.36 -6.80
C ALA A 55 16.14 -4.86 -5.74
N HIS A 56 16.47 -3.76 -5.07
CA HIS A 56 15.59 -3.12 -4.08
C HIS A 56 14.35 -2.49 -4.72
N LEU A 57 14.50 -1.79 -5.87
CA LEU A 57 13.38 -1.27 -6.66
C LEU A 57 12.46 -2.39 -7.14
N LEU A 58 13.04 -3.49 -7.63
CA LEU A 58 12.27 -4.66 -8.09
C LEU A 58 11.51 -5.34 -6.94
N ALA A 59 12.17 -5.56 -5.79
CA ALA A 59 11.52 -6.12 -4.60
C ALA A 59 10.35 -5.24 -4.11
N ARG A 60 10.49 -3.92 -4.23
CA ARG A 60 9.42 -2.97 -3.90
C ARG A 60 8.28 -3.00 -4.91
N PHE A 61 8.58 -3.13 -6.20
CA PHE A 61 7.55 -3.32 -7.22
C PHE A 61 6.73 -4.59 -6.95
N VAL A 62 7.38 -5.68 -6.58
CA VAL A 62 6.69 -6.93 -6.19
C VAL A 62 5.87 -6.75 -4.92
N LEU A 63 6.41 -6.08 -3.89
CA LEU A 63 5.67 -5.78 -2.66
C LEU A 63 4.38 -4.99 -2.95
N HIS A 64 4.46 -3.97 -3.80
CA HIS A 64 3.28 -3.20 -4.20
C HIS A 64 2.31 -4.05 -5.02
N SER A 65 2.80 -4.89 -5.93
CA SER A 65 1.98 -5.81 -6.73
C SER A 65 1.19 -6.77 -5.84
N ILE A 66 1.80 -7.28 -4.78
CA ILE A 66 1.15 -8.14 -3.78
C ILE A 66 0.13 -7.35 -2.93
N LEU A 67 0.45 -6.11 -2.57
CA LEU A 67 -0.49 -5.24 -1.85
C LEU A 67 -1.73 -4.92 -2.71
N ILE A 68 -1.53 -4.73 -4.02
CA ILE A 68 -2.60 -4.54 -5.01
C ILE A 68 -3.45 -5.79 -5.16
N SER A 69 -2.85 -6.96 -5.34
CA SER A 69 -3.60 -8.21 -5.43
C SER A 69 -4.41 -8.47 -4.17
N GLY A 70 -3.88 -8.05 -3.01
CA GLY A 70 -4.60 -7.97 -1.74
C GLY A 70 -5.91 -7.19 -1.80
N LEU A 71 -5.92 -6.01 -2.41
CA LEU A 71 -7.14 -5.21 -2.58
C LEU A 71 -8.21 -5.94 -3.40
N PHE A 72 -7.80 -6.59 -4.49
CA PHE A 72 -8.72 -7.40 -5.29
C PHE A 72 -9.27 -8.58 -4.48
N PHE A 73 -8.42 -9.25 -3.71
CA PHE A 73 -8.85 -10.32 -2.78
C PHE A 73 -9.82 -9.80 -1.72
N PHE A 74 -9.56 -8.62 -1.16
CA PHE A 74 -10.45 -7.98 -0.20
C PHE A 74 -11.84 -7.73 -0.80
N ASP A 75 -11.94 -7.27 -2.05
CA ASP A 75 -13.22 -7.06 -2.72
C ASP A 75 -13.97 -8.36 -2.98
N ILE A 76 -13.26 -9.42 -3.37
CA ILE A 76 -13.83 -10.75 -3.57
C ILE A 76 -14.38 -11.27 -2.24
N LEU A 77 -13.57 -11.27 -1.19
CA LEU A 77 -13.94 -11.74 0.15
C LEU A 77 -15.05 -10.91 0.79
N ARG A 78 -15.14 -9.61 0.45
CA ARG A 78 -16.21 -8.73 0.90
C ARG A 78 -17.60 -9.13 0.41
N LYS A 79 -17.70 -9.87 -0.71
CA LYS A 79 -18.99 -10.40 -1.17
C LYS A 79 -19.47 -11.56 -0.30
N THR A 80 -18.54 -12.28 0.34
CA THR A 80 -18.83 -13.50 1.10
C THR A 80 -18.96 -13.23 2.60
N ILE A 81 -18.16 -12.32 3.16
CA ILE A 81 -18.08 -12.09 4.62
C ILE A 81 -18.68 -10.73 4.97
N LYS A 82 -19.54 -10.65 6.00
CA LYS A 82 -20.18 -9.39 6.42
C LYS A 82 -19.24 -8.45 7.20
N SER A 83 -18.28 -8.98 7.96
CA SER A 83 -17.40 -8.18 8.82
C SER A 83 -16.17 -7.66 8.08
N LYS A 84 -16.07 -6.32 7.95
CA LYS A 84 -14.94 -5.66 7.28
C LYS A 84 -13.60 -5.87 7.97
N LEU A 85 -13.59 -5.95 9.31
CA LEU A 85 -12.37 -6.17 10.08
C LEU A 85 -11.81 -7.57 9.86
N ILE A 86 -12.68 -8.58 9.82
CA ILE A 86 -12.29 -9.97 9.56
C ILE A 86 -11.68 -10.10 8.16
N ILE A 87 -12.34 -9.52 7.15
CA ILE A 87 -11.80 -9.53 5.77
C ILE A 87 -10.44 -8.84 5.72
N TYR A 88 -10.31 -7.69 6.36
CA TYR A 88 -9.04 -6.95 6.39
C TYR A 88 -7.91 -7.79 7.02
N ALA A 89 -8.17 -8.45 8.15
CA ALA A 89 -7.21 -9.33 8.81
C ALA A 89 -6.84 -10.55 7.95
N ILE A 90 -7.83 -11.22 7.34
CA ILE A 90 -7.60 -12.37 6.46
C ILE A 90 -6.76 -11.95 5.25
N THR A 91 -7.11 -10.83 4.63
CA THR A 91 -6.42 -10.33 3.44
C THR A 91 -4.98 -9.97 3.80
N PHE A 92 -4.74 -9.33 4.94
CA PHE A 92 -3.40 -9.06 5.45
C PHE A 92 -2.58 -10.35 5.61
N ILE A 93 -3.13 -11.37 6.26
CA ILE A 93 -2.43 -12.65 6.50
C ILE A 93 -2.06 -13.33 5.18
N ILE A 94 -3.00 -13.42 4.24
CA ILE A 94 -2.77 -14.09 2.94
C ILE A 94 -1.68 -13.38 2.15
N THR A 95 -1.78 -12.06 2.03
CA THR A 95 -0.84 -11.25 1.26
C THR A 95 0.54 -11.18 1.91
N TRP A 96 0.59 -11.10 3.24
CA TRP A 96 1.84 -11.18 3.99
C TRP A 96 2.51 -12.56 3.83
N ALA A 97 1.74 -13.66 3.88
CA ALA A 97 2.27 -15.00 3.61
C ALA A 97 2.84 -15.13 2.19
N LEU A 98 2.14 -14.61 1.18
CA LEU A 98 2.64 -14.58 -0.21
C LEU A 98 3.95 -13.79 -0.33
N LEU A 99 4.06 -12.68 0.39
CA LEU A 99 5.26 -11.85 0.43
C LEU A 99 6.46 -12.61 1.05
N LEU A 100 6.22 -13.34 2.14
CA LEU A 100 7.24 -14.17 2.78
C LEU A 100 7.68 -15.33 1.89
N ILE A 101 6.75 -15.99 1.22
CA ILE A 101 7.05 -17.06 0.25
C ILE A 101 7.89 -16.50 -0.89
N TYR A 102 7.52 -15.34 -1.44
CA TYR A 102 8.32 -14.68 -2.47
C TYR A 102 9.75 -14.40 -2.00
N LEU A 103 9.91 -13.84 -0.80
CA LEU A 103 11.23 -13.54 -0.25
C LEU A 103 12.05 -14.81 -0.01
N TRP A 104 11.41 -15.87 0.48
CA TRP A 104 12.04 -17.17 0.70
C TRP A 104 12.54 -17.79 -0.61
N ILE A 105 11.73 -17.78 -1.67
CA ILE A 105 12.14 -18.26 -3.00
C ILE A 105 13.34 -17.45 -3.52
N ASN A 106 13.32 -16.12 -3.38
CA ASN A 106 14.44 -15.28 -3.81
C ASN A 106 15.71 -15.51 -2.97
N GLY A 107 15.56 -15.91 -1.70
CA GLY A 107 16.65 -16.36 -0.83
C GLY A 107 17.46 -17.53 -1.36
N ILE A 108 16.90 -18.31 -2.29
CA ILE A 108 17.60 -19.43 -2.94
C ILE A 108 18.51 -18.93 -4.08
N PHE A 109 18.13 -17.83 -4.73
CA PHE A 109 18.83 -17.31 -5.91
C PHE A 109 19.76 -16.14 -5.60
N ILE A 110 19.53 -15.42 -4.50
CA ILE A 110 20.24 -14.20 -4.14
C ILE A 110 20.60 -14.26 -2.65
N GLU A 111 21.79 -13.77 -2.30
CA GLU A 111 22.20 -13.63 -0.90
C GLU A 111 21.37 -12.52 -0.23
N LEU A 112 20.43 -12.92 0.63
CA LEU A 112 19.59 -11.99 1.38
C LEU A 112 20.31 -11.51 2.64
N HIS A 113 20.17 -10.22 2.94
CA HIS A 113 20.60 -9.67 4.22
C HIS A 113 19.84 -10.36 5.37
N PRO A 114 20.47 -10.63 6.54
CA PRO A 114 19.83 -11.32 7.66
C PRO A 114 18.51 -10.68 8.13
N ASP A 115 18.40 -9.35 8.01
CA ASP A 115 17.18 -8.62 8.38
C ASP A 115 16.18 -8.37 7.23
N ALA A 116 16.39 -8.95 6.04
CA ALA A 116 15.52 -8.74 4.87
C ALA A 116 14.05 -9.08 5.17
N PHE A 117 13.80 -10.16 5.92
CA PHE A 117 12.45 -10.55 6.34
C PHE A 117 11.77 -9.52 7.25
N LYS A 118 12.54 -8.93 8.18
CA LYS A 118 12.03 -7.93 9.13
C LYS A 118 11.75 -6.61 8.44
N ASP A 119 12.68 -6.15 7.60
CA ASP A 119 12.54 -4.90 6.86
C ASP A 119 11.36 -4.95 5.90
N LEU A 120 11.21 -6.07 5.19
CA LEU A 120 10.09 -6.28 4.27
C LEU A 120 8.76 -6.34 5.01
N SER A 121 8.69 -7.07 6.13
CA SER A 121 7.47 -7.19 6.94
C SER A 121 7.06 -5.86 7.57
N ARG A 122 8.00 -5.08 8.09
CA ARG A 122 7.72 -3.76 8.67
C ARG A 122 7.21 -2.79 7.61
N SER A 123 7.86 -2.76 6.44
CA SER A 123 7.44 -1.95 5.31
C SER A 123 6.03 -2.34 4.83
N TYR A 124 5.79 -3.64 4.70
CA TYR A 124 4.48 -4.17 4.30
C TYR A 124 3.37 -3.79 5.29
N ALA A 125 3.60 -4.02 6.59
CA ALA A 125 2.65 -3.69 7.64
C ALA A 125 2.32 -2.19 7.68
N PHE A 126 3.33 -1.33 7.49
CA PHE A 126 3.13 0.12 7.41
C PHE A 126 2.26 0.51 6.21
N MET A 127 2.58 0.00 5.01
CA MET A 127 1.80 0.28 3.80
C MET A 127 0.36 -0.23 3.91
N TYR A 128 0.19 -1.45 4.40
CA TYR A 128 -1.12 -2.05 4.58
C TYR A 128 -1.94 -1.27 5.62
N GLY A 129 -1.32 -0.83 6.71
CA GLY A 129 -1.95 0.05 7.71
C GLY A 129 -2.46 1.37 7.13
N LEU A 130 -1.65 2.04 6.29
CA LEU A 130 -2.06 3.27 5.59
C LEU A 130 -3.24 3.01 4.64
N LEU A 131 -3.20 1.90 3.90
CA LEU A 131 -4.29 1.47 3.04
C LEU A 131 -5.59 1.25 3.85
N GLY A 132 -5.48 0.58 5.00
CA GLY A 132 -6.56 0.42 5.96
C GLY A 132 -7.13 1.76 6.40
N ALA A 133 -6.28 2.70 6.82
CA ALA A 133 -6.71 4.04 7.20
C ALA A 133 -7.51 4.73 6.08
N VAL A 134 -7.04 4.67 4.83
CA VAL A 134 -7.74 5.23 3.65
C VAL A 134 -9.10 4.56 3.44
N ILE A 135 -9.18 3.22 3.53
CA ILE A 135 -10.44 2.46 3.34
C ILE A 135 -11.44 2.76 4.46
N PHE A 136 -11.00 2.80 5.71
CA PHE A 136 -11.87 3.03 6.87
C PHE A 136 -12.31 4.49 6.98
N ILE A 137 -11.41 5.45 6.76
CA ILE A 137 -11.73 6.89 6.75
C ILE A 137 -12.62 7.22 5.55
N GLY A 138 -12.23 6.83 4.33
CA GLY A 138 -13.03 7.04 3.12
C GLY A 138 -14.39 6.35 3.15
N GLY A 139 -14.46 5.19 3.82
CA GLY A 139 -15.71 4.47 4.07
C GLY A 139 -16.67 5.20 5.03
N ARG A 140 -16.15 5.98 6.00
CA ARG A 140 -16.98 6.84 6.86
C ARG A 140 -17.54 8.03 6.09
N THR A 141 -16.74 8.66 5.23
CA THR A 141 -17.18 9.84 4.44
C THR A 141 -18.32 9.48 3.50
N LYS A 142 -18.27 8.33 2.80
CA LYS A 142 -19.38 7.88 1.94
C LYS A 142 -20.67 7.58 2.71
N ARG A 143 -20.58 7.06 3.95
CA ARG A 143 -21.76 6.85 4.80
C ARG A 143 -22.40 8.17 5.24
N LEU A 144 -21.59 9.18 5.56
CA LEU A 144 -22.08 10.48 6.00
C LEU A 144 -22.74 11.27 4.86
N VAL A 145 -22.22 11.18 3.63
CA VAL A 145 -22.84 11.81 2.46
C VAL A 145 -24.16 11.12 2.07
N LYS A 146 -24.24 9.78 2.17
CA LYS A 146 -25.47 9.03 1.88
C LYS A 146 -26.60 9.28 2.89
N ASN A 147 -26.28 9.70 4.12
CA ASN A 147 -27.29 9.97 5.16
C ASN A 147 -27.77 11.43 5.16
N LYS A 148 -27.28 12.25 4.22
CA LYS A 148 -27.61 13.67 4.08
C LYS A 148 -28.45 13.97 2.83
N ASN A 149 -28.66 12.96 1.98
CA ASN A 149 -29.61 12.93 0.85
C ASN A 149 -30.72 11.95 1.19
#